data_AF-A0A1S0TLW6-F1
#
_entry.id   AF-A0A1S0TLW6-F1
#
_cell.length_a   1.000
_cell.length_b   1.000
_cell.length_c   1.000
_cell.angle_alpha   90.00
_cell.angle_beta   90.00
_cell.angle_gamma   90.00
#
_symmetry.space_group_name_H-M   'P 1'
#
loop_
_entity.id
_entity.type
_entity.pdbx_description
1 polymer ?
#
loop_
_entity_poly.entity_id
_entity_poly.type
_entity_poly.pdbx_seq_one_letter_code
_entity_poly.pdbx_strand_id
1 'polypeptide(L)'
;MSRPSSLRHVMLNGVLQQHIINSHGHFIDLLGAVPMNDRLSITADDRTLKRLLAKLAADDVLDEEFAMIPNRRMSAGVSTSQKPENMKRNRTRSIVPYEDTRIVLHSKQSNPTGYINASNIQIPIGDRILQYILTQAPLPDTIEDFWQMIWESGSQLIVMLCNAQDLKNTTIPIYWPTKVTERLRLSDHSVTLLSSTSSKHQVTMMFQLKQNMSGERRTIYHLRLMDWESGGIPPSEESFLGFMDAVNSVRRHLENEQLKKTNFGAVSGSRKNRNNCHLSLTDPTNLNRTQSTDFGHYNWCKKGLHMVNYALHYSPSGHSDALSSEFSSTRRNGAMVDVIAPPTVIHCLTGAHESGVYLLVELMIHCNEHNMCVDIGKTLAMLRQQRMCLVKNVEQYRFVYSVLINYLQKSRLI
;
A
#
# COMPACT_ATOMS: atom_id res chain seq x y z
N MET A 1 17.43 -31.83 -20.63
CA MET A 1 15.98 -31.72 -20.39
C MET A 1 15.73 -30.69 -19.29
N SER A 2 15.61 -29.43 -19.67
CA SER A 2 15.31 -28.31 -18.77
C SER A 2 13.80 -28.27 -18.52
N ARG A 3 13.37 -28.58 -17.28
CA ARG A 3 11.98 -28.36 -16.86
C ARG A 3 11.74 -26.84 -16.81
N PRO A 4 10.67 -26.30 -17.43
CA PRO A 4 10.33 -24.91 -17.25
C PRO A 4 9.80 -24.71 -15.83
N SER A 5 10.40 -23.79 -15.07
CA SER A 5 9.87 -23.34 -13.79
C SER A 5 8.55 -22.60 -14.03
N SER A 6 7.44 -23.31 -13.95
CA SER A 6 6.11 -22.71 -13.93
C SER A 6 5.96 -21.96 -12.61
N LEU A 7 6.34 -20.68 -12.61
CA LEU A 7 5.93 -19.71 -11.60
C LEU A 7 4.41 -19.55 -11.72
N ARG A 8 3.66 -20.45 -11.08
CA ARG A 8 2.24 -20.26 -10.85
C ARG A 8 2.12 -19.13 -9.84
N HIS A 9 1.34 -18.11 -10.18
CA HIS A 9 1.15 -16.91 -9.36
C HIS A 9 0.04 -17.18 -8.33
N VAL A 10 -0.07 -16.38 -7.27
CA VAL A 10 -1.27 -16.39 -6.42
C VAL A 10 -2.50 -16.25 -7.30
N MET A 11 -3.48 -17.12 -7.11
CA MET A 11 -4.80 -16.93 -7.71
C MET A 11 -5.48 -15.80 -6.95
N LEU A 12 -5.29 -14.57 -7.44
CA LEU A 12 -6.07 -13.40 -7.05
C LEU A 12 -7.45 -13.57 -7.70
N ASN A 13 -8.26 -14.47 -7.14
CA ASN A 13 -9.63 -14.64 -7.59
C ASN A 13 -10.34 -13.28 -7.45
N GLY A 14 -10.92 -12.82 -8.55
CA GLY A 14 -11.72 -11.61 -8.61
C GLY A 14 -13.06 -11.94 -9.26
N VAL A 15 -14.09 -12.20 -8.46
CA VAL A 15 -15.47 -12.18 -8.97
C VAL A 15 -15.93 -10.73 -8.97
N LEU A 16 -15.47 -10.01 -9.98
CA LEU A 16 -16.06 -8.76 -10.45
C LEU A 16 -16.31 -8.83 -11.98
N GLN A 17 -16.13 -10.00 -12.60
CA GLN A 17 -16.10 -10.13 -14.05
C GLN A 17 -17.47 -10.27 -14.75
N GLN A 18 -18.61 -10.22 -14.04
CA GLN A 18 -19.93 -10.38 -14.68
C GLN A 18 -20.76 -9.11 -14.79
N HIS A 19 -20.35 -7.98 -14.18
CA HIS A 19 -21.15 -6.75 -14.20
C HIS A 19 -20.42 -5.46 -14.53
N ILE A 20 -19.15 -5.48 -14.96
CA ILE A 20 -18.32 -4.24 -14.99
C ILE A 20 -17.86 -3.83 -16.38
N ILE A 21 -18.09 -4.63 -17.41
CA ILE A 21 -17.71 -4.24 -18.77
C ILE A 21 -18.99 -3.79 -19.47
N ASN A 22 -19.12 -2.50 -19.75
CA ASN A 22 -20.18 -2.03 -20.65
C ASN A 22 -19.94 -2.61 -22.06
N SER A 23 -20.94 -2.54 -22.94
CA SER A 23 -20.83 -3.07 -24.32
C SER A 23 -19.67 -2.49 -25.16
N HIS A 24 -18.94 -1.50 -24.63
CA HIS A 24 -17.81 -0.83 -25.26
C HIS A 24 -16.45 -1.14 -24.59
N GLY A 25 -16.38 -2.04 -23.60
CA GLY A 25 -15.09 -2.43 -22.99
C GLY A 25 -14.61 -1.58 -21.82
N HIS A 26 -15.40 -0.60 -21.35
CA HIS A 26 -15.01 0.27 -20.25
C HIS A 26 -15.50 -0.26 -18.89
N PHE A 27 -14.66 -0.12 -17.86
CA PHE A 27 -15.01 -0.46 -16.48
C PHE A 27 -16.15 0.45 -15.99
N ILE A 28 -17.24 -0.14 -15.49
CA ILE A 28 -18.26 0.57 -14.73
C ILE A 28 -17.62 1.08 -13.44
N ASP A 29 -17.72 2.38 -13.20
CA ASP A 29 -17.24 3.03 -11.99
C ASP A 29 -17.92 2.44 -10.74
N LEU A 30 -17.23 1.50 -10.07
CA LEU A 30 -17.78 0.80 -8.90
C LEU A 30 -17.96 1.72 -7.69
N LEU A 31 -17.22 2.82 -7.64
CA LEU A 31 -17.30 3.81 -6.59
C LEU A 31 -18.47 4.78 -6.82
N GLY A 32 -19.12 4.71 -7.98
CA GLY A 32 -20.06 5.73 -8.42
C GLY A 32 -19.38 7.10 -8.51
N ALA A 33 -18.08 7.13 -8.78
CA ALA A 33 -17.37 8.37 -8.91
C ALA A 33 -17.84 9.08 -10.17
N VAL A 34 -18.09 10.38 -10.02
CA VAL A 34 -18.54 11.22 -11.13
C VAL A 34 -17.45 12.26 -11.36
N PRO A 35 -16.89 12.36 -12.58
CA PRO A 35 -16.01 13.47 -12.93
C PRO A 35 -16.75 14.78 -12.67
N MET A 36 -16.16 15.64 -11.83
CA MET A 36 -16.78 16.93 -11.51
C MET A 36 -16.71 17.84 -12.74
N ASN A 37 -17.80 17.90 -13.51
CA ASN A 37 -17.95 18.91 -14.56
C ASN A 37 -18.48 20.23 -13.98
N ASP A 38 -17.92 21.28 -14.56
CA ASP A 38 -18.39 22.66 -14.67
C ASP A 38 -17.69 23.78 -13.88
N ARG A 39 -17.34 24.79 -14.68
CA ARG A 39 -16.69 26.06 -14.35
C ARG A 39 -17.70 26.93 -13.59
N LEU A 40 -17.39 27.30 -12.35
CA LEU A 40 -17.73 28.55 -11.66
C LEU A 40 -17.32 28.47 -10.15
N SER A 41 -16.13 28.98 -9.85
CA SER A 41 -15.68 29.65 -8.61
C SER A 41 -16.01 29.10 -7.20
N ILE A 42 -16.00 27.78 -6.97
CA ILE A 42 -15.68 27.15 -5.67
C ILE A 42 -14.90 25.86 -5.98
N THR A 43 -13.67 25.70 -5.49
CA THR A 43 -12.86 24.49 -5.76
C THR A 43 -13.63 23.23 -5.33
N ALA A 44 -13.45 22.10 -6.03
CA ALA A 44 -14.15 20.85 -5.69
C ALA A 44 -13.91 20.45 -4.22
N ASP A 45 -12.69 20.69 -3.72
CA ASP A 45 -12.28 20.51 -2.33
C ASP A 45 -13.14 21.30 -1.34
N ASP A 46 -13.57 22.52 -1.68
CA ASP A 46 -14.37 23.36 -0.79
C ASP A 46 -15.80 22.83 -0.61
N ARG A 47 -16.40 22.29 -1.68
CA ARG A 47 -17.72 21.65 -1.60
C ARG A 47 -17.64 20.35 -0.81
N THR A 48 -16.62 19.53 -1.09
CA THR A 48 -16.36 18.29 -0.36
C THR A 48 -16.14 18.57 1.13
N LEU A 49 -15.28 19.53 1.47
CA LEU A 49 -15.00 19.89 2.86
C LEU A 49 -16.25 20.36 3.59
N LYS A 50 -17.05 21.26 2.98
CA LYS A 50 -18.32 21.71 3.56
C LYS A 50 -19.27 20.55 3.84
N ARG A 51 -19.39 19.59 2.91
CA ARG A 51 -20.23 18.40 3.08
C ARG A 51 -19.73 17.50 4.20
N LEU A 52 -18.41 17.26 4.28
CA LEU A 52 -17.82 16.44 5.33
C LEU A 52 -17.99 17.09 6.72
N LEU A 53 -17.74 18.40 6.83
CA LEU A 53 -17.95 19.17 8.07
C LEU A 53 -19.42 19.12 8.51
N ALA A 54 -20.36 19.32 7.58
CA ALA A 54 -21.79 19.27 7.88
C ALA A 54 -22.23 17.88 8.38
N LYS A 55 -21.75 16.80 7.75
CA LYS A 55 -22.03 15.44 8.21
C LYS A 55 -21.40 15.13 9.58
N LEU A 56 -20.16 15.56 9.81
CA LEU A 56 -19.47 15.30 11.07
C LEU A 56 -20.07 16.07 12.25
N ALA A 57 -20.60 17.29 11.99
CA ALA A 57 -21.23 18.13 13.00
C ALA A 57 -22.70 17.80 13.28
N ALA A 58 -23.36 17.04 12.40
CA ALA A 58 -24.74 16.64 12.59
C ALA A 58 -24.81 15.46 13.57
N ASP A 59 -25.63 15.61 14.62
CA ASP A 59 -25.89 14.55 15.59
C ASP A 59 -26.56 13.34 14.90
N ASP A 60 -26.14 12.14 15.30
CA ASP A 60 -26.66 10.83 14.88
C ASP A 60 -26.61 10.46 13.39
N VAL A 61 -26.36 11.40 12.47
CA VAL A 61 -26.32 11.14 11.02
C VAL A 61 -25.29 10.07 10.65
N LEU A 62 -24.09 10.13 11.24
CA LEU A 62 -23.04 9.16 10.96
C LEU A 62 -23.29 7.80 11.64
N ASP A 63 -24.00 7.77 12.77
CA ASP A 63 -24.41 6.54 13.45
C ASP A 63 -25.45 5.80 12.64
N GLU A 64 -26.48 6.51 12.18
CA GLU A 64 -27.52 5.98 11.31
C GLU A 64 -26.93 5.50 9.98
N GLU A 65 -26.10 6.32 9.33
CA GLU A 65 -25.41 5.94 8.10
C GLU A 65 -24.58 4.67 8.30
N PHE A 66 -23.77 4.60 9.36
CA PHE A 66 -22.92 3.44 9.65
C PHE A 66 -23.73 2.18 10.00
N ALA A 67 -24.83 2.32 10.75
CA ALA A 67 -25.71 1.22 11.14
C ALA A 67 -26.38 0.57 9.93
N MET A 68 -26.66 1.36 8.88
CA MET A 68 -27.26 0.87 7.64
C MET A 68 -26.29 0.10 6.74
N ILE A 69 -24.97 0.21 6.95
CA ILE A 69 -23.98 -0.48 6.12
C ILE A 69 -23.80 -1.93 6.61
N PRO A 70 -24.15 -2.95 5.80
CA PRO A 70 -24.05 -4.34 6.22
C PRO A 70 -22.61 -4.75 6.52
N ASN A 71 -22.36 -5.40 7.67
CA ASN A 71 -21.03 -5.88 8.05
C ASN A 71 -20.51 -7.02 7.17
N ARG A 72 -21.38 -7.74 6.45
CA ARG A 72 -21.01 -8.88 5.61
C ARG A 72 -21.90 -9.02 4.39
N ARG A 73 -21.36 -9.58 3.30
CA ARG A 73 -22.09 -10.02 2.12
C ARG A 73 -22.70 -11.38 2.41
N MET A 74 -24.00 -11.40 2.69
CA MET A 74 -24.74 -12.62 3.06
C MET A 74 -24.71 -13.71 1.99
N SER A 75 -24.62 -13.32 0.71
CA SER A 75 -24.58 -14.24 -0.43
C SER A 75 -23.21 -14.91 -0.64
N ALA A 76 -22.16 -14.47 0.06
CA ALA A 76 -20.81 -14.97 -0.15
C ALA A 76 -20.50 -16.21 0.69
N GLY A 77 -19.93 -17.24 0.06
CA GLY A 77 -19.45 -18.44 0.75
C GLY A 77 -18.20 -18.18 1.58
N VAL A 78 -18.04 -18.95 2.66
CA VAL A 78 -16.84 -18.94 3.53
C VAL A 78 -16.33 -20.35 3.83
N SER A 79 -16.72 -21.34 3.02
CA SER A 79 -16.55 -22.77 3.27
C SER A 79 -15.11 -23.19 3.59
N THR A 80 -14.13 -22.71 2.82
CA THR A 80 -12.73 -23.10 3.02
C THR A 80 -12.20 -22.65 4.37
N SER A 81 -12.59 -21.46 4.83
CA SER A 81 -12.18 -20.92 6.14
C SER A 81 -12.73 -21.71 7.33
N GLN A 82 -13.86 -22.39 7.15
CA GLN A 82 -14.58 -23.13 8.19
C GLN A 82 -14.19 -24.61 8.26
N LYS A 83 -13.33 -25.10 7.36
CA LYS A 83 -12.80 -26.47 7.44
C LYS A 83 -12.03 -26.68 8.75
N PRO A 84 -12.16 -27.83 9.44
CA PRO A 84 -11.50 -28.08 10.73
C PRO A 84 -9.98 -27.81 10.71
N GLU A 85 -9.30 -28.18 9.62
CA GLU A 85 -7.86 -27.94 9.43
C GLU A 85 -7.48 -26.45 9.28
N ASN A 86 -8.42 -25.61 8.85
CA ASN A 86 -8.23 -24.18 8.58
C ASN A 86 -8.75 -23.29 9.72
N MET A 87 -9.67 -23.77 10.55
CA MET A 87 -10.21 -22.99 11.67
C MET A 87 -9.11 -22.49 12.62
N LYS A 88 -8.06 -23.31 12.86
CA LYS A 88 -6.89 -22.94 13.67
C LYS A 88 -5.98 -21.88 13.03
N ARG A 89 -6.12 -21.65 11.72
CA ARG A 89 -5.37 -20.63 10.96
C ARG A 89 -6.08 -19.26 11.02
N ASN A 90 -7.27 -19.20 11.62
CA ASN A 90 -8.03 -17.97 11.84
C ASN A 90 -7.82 -17.44 13.26
N ARG A 91 -7.57 -16.14 13.37
CA ARG A 91 -7.52 -15.45 14.66
C ARG A 91 -8.89 -15.36 15.32
N THR A 92 -9.94 -15.22 14.52
CA THR A 92 -11.33 -15.18 14.99
C THR A 92 -12.20 -16.06 14.10
N ARG A 93 -13.30 -16.59 14.65
CA ARG A 93 -14.26 -17.40 13.86
C ARG A 93 -15.16 -16.54 12.96
N SER A 94 -15.32 -15.27 13.30
CA SER A 94 -16.29 -14.36 12.66
C SER A 94 -15.70 -13.49 11.56
N ILE A 95 -14.38 -13.30 11.51
CA ILE A 95 -13.70 -12.49 10.49
C ILE A 95 -12.81 -13.42 9.66
N VAL A 96 -13.33 -13.82 8.51
CA VAL A 96 -12.72 -14.75 7.56
C VAL A 96 -12.85 -14.21 6.13
N PRO A 97 -11.98 -14.61 5.18
CA PRO A 97 -12.14 -14.16 3.80
C PRO A 97 -13.34 -14.86 3.14
N TYR A 98 -13.99 -14.17 2.20
CA TYR A 98 -14.98 -14.81 1.32
C TYR A 98 -14.28 -15.75 0.33
N GLU A 99 -14.99 -16.77 -0.14
CA GLU A 99 -14.43 -17.80 -1.02
C GLU A 99 -13.94 -17.24 -2.37
N ASP A 100 -14.61 -16.21 -2.88
CA ASP A 100 -14.33 -15.57 -4.17
C ASP A 100 -13.26 -14.48 -4.11
N THR A 101 -12.94 -13.94 -2.92
CA THR A 101 -11.89 -12.93 -2.73
C THR A 101 -10.71 -13.45 -1.91
N ARG A 102 -10.73 -14.68 -1.40
CA ARG A 102 -9.61 -15.20 -0.60
C ARG A 102 -8.34 -15.33 -1.42
N ILE A 103 -7.22 -15.12 -0.75
CA ILE A 103 -5.91 -15.49 -1.28
C ILE A 103 -5.76 -17.01 -1.25
N VAL A 104 -5.28 -17.58 -2.36
CA VAL A 104 -4.97 -19.01 -2.48
C VAL A 104 -3.47 -19.18 -2.64
N LEU A 105 -2.83 -19.75 -1.62
CA LEU A 105 -1.40 -20.07 -1.65
C LEU A 105 -1.14 -21.40 -2.35
N HIS A 106 0.10 -21.62 -2.77
CA HIS A 106 0.52 -22.96 -3.18
C HIS A 106 0.42 -23.95 -2.03
N SER A 107 -0.24 -25.07 -2.29
CA SER A 107 -0.39 -26.17 -1.34
C SER A 107 0.97 -26.73 -0.93
N LYS A 108 1.12 -26.93 0.38
CA LYS A 108 2.29 -27.56 1.02
C LYS A 108 1.86 -28.73 1.89
N GLN A 109 2.81 -29.57 2.29
CA GLN A 109 2.53 -30.64 3.26
C GLN A 109 1.96 -30.10 4.58
N SER A 110 2.46 -28.95 5.05
CA SER A 110 1.96 -28.26 6.25
C SER A 110 0.64 -27.51 6.03
N ASN A 111 0.35 -27.10 4.79
CA ASN A 111 -0.86 -26.36 4.41
C ASN A 111 -1.43 -26.89 3.07
N PRO A 112 -2.09 -28.07 3.07
CA PRO A 112 -2.56 -28.69 1.82
C PRO A 112 -3.65 -27.89 1.11
N THR A 113 -4.41 -27.10 1.86
CA THR A 113 -5.52 -26.27 1.33
C THR A 113 -5.04 -24.96 0.72
N GLY A 114 -3.77 -24.58 0.91
CA GLY A 114 -3.25 -23.27 0.51
C GLY A 114 -3.99 -22.13 1.22
N TYR A 115 -4.54 -22.38 2.42
CA TYR A 115 -5.40 -21.42 3.10
C TYR A 115 -4.59 -20.43 3.94
N ILE A 116 -4.93 -19.15 3.79
CA ILE A 116 -4.53 -18.06 4.66
C ILE A 116 -5.73 -17.12 4.85
N ASN A 117 -5.88 -16.52 6.03
CA ASN A 117 -6.93 -15.53 6.29
C ASN A 117 -6.53 -14.17 5.69
N ALA A 118 -6.69 -14.06 4.38
CA ALA A 118 -6.43 -12.85 3.61
C ALA A 118 -7.40 -12.73 2.45
N SER A 119 -7.79 -11.49 2.12
CA SER A 119 -8.66 -11.16 1.00
C SER A 119 -7.92 -10.28 0.00
N ASN A 120 -7.99 -10.62 -1.28
CA ASN A 120 -7.65 -9.76 -2.39
C ASN A 120 -8.75 -8.70 -2.55
N ILE A 121 -8.38 -7.43 -2.43
CA ILE A 121 -9.28 -6.29 -2.62
C ILE A 121 -8.89 -5.59 -3.93
N GLN A 122 -9.84 -5.48 -4.83
CA GLN A 122 -9.68 -4.84 -6.13
C GLN A 122 -10.64 -3.68 -6.25
N ILE A 123 -10.12 -2.51 -6.61
CA ILE A 123 -10.88 -1.27 -6.67
C ILE A 123 -10.61 -0.64 -8.04
N PRO A 124 -11.54 -0.77 -8.99
CA PRO A 124 -11.41 -0.09 -10.27
C PRO A 124 -11.67 1.40 -10.06
N ILE A 125 -10.72 2.24 -10.48
CA ILE A 125 -10.76 3.69 -10.43
C ILE A 125 -10.31 4.21 -11.79
N GLY A 126 -11.26 4.71 -12.59
CA GLY A 126 -11.01 5.05 -14.00
C GLY A 126 -10.50 3.83 -14.78
N ASP A 127 -9.35 3.99 -15.44
CA ASP A 127 -8.70 2.93 -16.23
C ASP A 127 -7.73 2.06 -15.41
N ARG A 128 -7.65 2.25 -14.09
CA ARG A 128 -6.72 1.51 -13.22
C ARG A 128 -7.48 0.63 -12.24
N ILE A 129 -6.86 -0.48 -11.86
CA ILE A 129 -7.33 -1.32 -10.74
C ILE A 129 -6.31 -1.21 -9.62
N LEU A 130 -6.70 -0.56 -8.52
CA LEU A 130 -5.91 -0.60 -7.29
C LEU A 130 -6.06 -1.97 -6.64
N GLN A 131 -4.95 -2.58 -6.25
CA GLN A 131 -4.93 -3.91 -5.65
C GLN A 131 -4.32 -3.87 -4.25
N TYR A 132 -5.03 -4.49 -3.31
CA TYR A 132 -4.62 -4.60 -1.93
C TYR A 132 -4.82 -6.04 -1.42
N ILE A 133 -4.04 -6.44 -0.44
CA ILE A 133 -4.30 -7.65 0.34
C ILE A 133 -4.59 -7.25 1.76
N LEU A 134 -5.81 -7.50 2.22
CA LEU A 134 -6.19 -7.33 3.62
C LEU A 134 -6.08 -8.67 4.35
N THR A 135 -5.23 -8.75 5.37
CA THR A 135 -4.95 -10.00 6.10
C THR A 135 -4.96 -9.78 7.61
N GLN A 136 -5.22 -10.83 8.38
CA GLN A 136 -5.03 -10.79 9.83
C GLN A 136 -3.54 -10.69 10.20
N ALA A 137 -3.25 -10.21 11.41
CA ALA A 137 -1.91 -10.34 12.00
C ALA A 137 -1.54 -11.84 12.09
N PRO A 138 -0.36 -12.25 11.59
CA PRO A 138 0.06 -13.65 11.59
C PRO A 138 -0.08 -14.30 12.98
N LEU A 139 -0.52 -15.55 13.01
CA LEU A 139 -0.42 -16.42 14.17
C LEU A 139 0.95 -17.11 14.15
N PRO A 140 1.45 -17.65 15.28
CA PRO A 140 2.73 -18.36 15.31
C PRO A 140 2.83 -19.44 14.22
N ASP A 141 1.77 -20.23 14.04
CA ASP A 141 1.70 -21.32 13.07
C ASP A 141 1.47 -20.86 11.62
N THR A 142 1.20 -19.57 11.39
CA THR A 142 0.93 -19.01 10.06
C THR A 142 1.96 -17.98 9.62
N ILE A 143 3.09 -17.84 10.33
CA ILE A 143 4.18 -16.93 9.95
C ILE A 143 4.76 -17.33 8.58
N GLU A 144 4.94 -18.64 8.35
CA GLU A 144 5.45 -19.12 7.08
C GLU A 144 4.46 -18.86 5.93
N ASP A 145 3.17 -19.10 6.15
CA ASP A 145 2.13 -18.82 5.15
C ASP A 145 2.06 -17.33 4.82
N PHE A 146 2.25 -16.45 5.81
CA PHE A 146 2.29 -15.01 5.59
C PHE A 146 3.43 -14.61 4.65
N TRP A 147 4.66 -15.07 4.90
CA TRP A 147 5.79 -14.75 4.02
C TRP A 147 5.71 -15.44 2.66
N GLN A 148 5.12 -16.63 2.59
CA GLN A 148 4.76 -17.27 1.33
C GLN A 148 3.78 -16.41 0.54
N MET A 149 2.75 -15.85 1.19
CA MET A 149 1.82 -14.91 0.55
C MET A 149 2.54 -13.69 -0.01
N ILE A 150 3.41 -13.04 0.77
CA ILE A 150 4.20 -11.87 0.32
C ILE A 150 5.05 -12.23 -0.91
N TRP A 151 5.68 -13.40 -0.90
CA TRP A 151 6.49 -13.86 -2.04
C TRP A 151 5.63 -14.10 -3.28
N GLU A 152 4.58 -14.90 -3.16
CA GLU A 152 3.78 -15.36 -4.29
C GLU A 152 2.93 -14.24 -4.89
N SER A 153 2.48 -13.26 -4.09
CA SER A 153 1.74 -12.08 -4.58
C SER A 153 2.63 -11.05 -5.27
N GLY A 154 3.96 -11.15 -5.10
CA GLY A 154 4.89 -10.12 -5.55
C GLY A 154 4.85 -8.84 -4.73
N SER A 155 4.11 -8.81 -3.61
CA SER A 155 3.98 -7.63 -2.76
C SER A 155 5.33 -7.17 -2.24
N GLN A 156 5.61 -5.87 -2.37
CA GLN A 156 6.86 -5.26 -1.89
C GLN A 156 6.64 -4.28 -0.73
N LEU A 157 5.38 -4.07 -0.33
CA LEU A 157 4.97 -3.09 0.66
C LEU A 157 3.97 -3.71 1.64
N ILE A 158 4.31 -3.63 2.94
CA ILE A 158 3.49 -4.09 4.06
C ILE A 158 3.17 -2.89 4.95
N VAL A 159 1.89 -2.68 5.22
CA VAL A 159 1.35 -1.70 6.15
C VAL A 159 0.84 -2.45 7.39
N MET A 160 1.45 -2.20 8.54
CA MET A 160 1.13 -2.83 9.82
C MET A 160 0.49 -1.80 10.76
N LEU A 161 -0.74 -2.06 11.18
CA LEU A 161 -1.58 -1.14 11.96
C LEU A 161 -1.91 -1.70 13.35
N CYS A 162 -0.97 -2.44 13.94
CA CYS A 162 -1.14 -3.07 15.24
C CYS A 162 0.22 -3.26 15.92
N ASN A 163 0.21 -3.33 17.25
CA ASN A 163 1.41 -3.50 18.06
C ASN A 163 1.75 -4.99 18.24
N ALA A 164 2.95 -5.40 17.80
CA ALA A 164 3.49 -6.72 18.12
C ALA A 164 4.18 -6.71 19.49
N GLN A 165 4.23 -7.88 20.13
CA GLN A 165 4.81 -8.05 21.45
C GLN A 165 5.76 -9.26 21.47
N ASP A 166 6.91 -9.11 22.14
CA ASP A 166 8.00 -10.09 22.20
C ASP A 166 7.85 -11.17 23.30
N LEU A 167 6.73 -11.18 24.02
CA LEU A 167 6.47 -12.13 25.10
C LEU A 167 6.00 -13.50 24.57
N LYS A 168 6.30 -14.58 25.30
CA LYS A 168 5.70 -15.90 25.04
C LYS A 168 4.19 -15.79 25.28
N ASN A 169 3.38 -16.33 24.37
CA ASN A 169 1.90 -16.26 24.35
C ASN A 169 1.29 -14.90 23.95
N THR A 170 2.00 -14.06 23.19
CA THR A 170 1.43 -12.79 22.73
C THR A 170 0.36 -12.98 21.67
N THR A 171 -0.60 -12.05 21.68
CA THR A 171 -1.66 -12.00 20.68
C THR A 171 -1.07 -11.80 19.27
N ILE A 172 -0.05 -10.96 19.13
CA ILE A 172 0.58 -10.64 17.85
C ILE A 172 2.08 -10.97 17.94
N PRO A 173 2.52 -12.14 17.43
CA PRO A 173 3.94 -12.50 17.43
C PRO A 173 4.74 -11.59 16.48
N ILE A 174 6.00 -11.37 16.82
CA ILE A 174 6.96 -10.80 15.87
C ILE A 174 7.22 -11.84 14.78
N TYR A 175 6.81 -11.51 13.55
CA TYR A 175 6.98 -12.38 12.38
C TYR A 175 8.18 -11.98 11.51
N TRP A 176 9.08 -11.13 12.02
CA TRP A 176 10.23 -10.58 11.29
C TRP A 176 11.50 -10.55 12.17
N PRO A 177 12.71 -10.52 11.58
CA PRO A 177 13.96 -10.34 12.33
C PRO A 177 14.06 -8.92 12.92
N THR A 178 14.46 -8.78 14.19
CA THR A 178 14.47 -7.49 14.90
C THR A 178 15.84 -6.80 14.88
N LYS A 179 16.94 -7.54 14.71
CA LYS A 179 18.29 -6.99 14.62
C LYS A 179 18.78 -6.92 13.17
N VAL A 180 19.47 -5.84 12.82
CA VAL A 180 20.03 -5.67 11.47
C VAL A 180 21.00 -6.83 11.20
N THR A 181 20.96 -7.38 9.98
CA THR A 181 21.67 -8.60 9.54
C THR A 181 21.15 -9.91 10.13
N GLU A 182 20.25 -9.88 11.12
CA GLU A 182 19.59 -11.09 11.61
C GLU A 182 18.65 -11.65 10.55
N ARG A 183 18.54 -12.98 10.54
CA ARG A 183 17.75 -13.72 9.58
C ARG A 183 16.71 -14.60 10.28
N LEU A 184 15.44 -14.37 9.97
CA LEU A 184 14.38 -15.33 10.19
C LEU A 184 14.45 -16.41 9.12
N ARG A 185 14.61 -17.66 9.53
CA ARG A 185 14.66 -18.83 8.64
C ARG A 185 13.29 -19.49 8.57
N LEU A 186 12.74 -19.57 7.37
CA LEU A 186 11.50 -20.29 7.05
C LEU A 186 11.86 -21.47 6.14
N SER A 187 10.92 -22.38 5.89
CA SER A 187 11.18 -23.58 5.09
C SER A 187 11.67 -23.23 3.67
N ASP A 188 10.90 -22.43 2.94
CA ASP A 188 11.23 -22.07 1.54
C ASP A 188 11.86 -20.68 1.39
N HIS A 189 11.81 -19.87 2.44
CA HIS A 189 12.21 -18.48 2.39
C HIS A 189 13.15 -18.12 3.55
N SER A 190 13.87 -17.03 3.38
CA SER A 190 14.55 -16.38 4.51
C SER A 190 14.35 -14.88 4.44
N VAL A 191 14.10 -14.28 5.60
CA VAL A 191 13.88 -12.84 5.74
C VAL A 191 15.04 -12.28 6.53
N THR A 192 15.73 -11.29 5.97
CA THR A 192 16.87 -10.62 6.65
C THR A 192 16.57 -9.13 6.82
N LEU A 193 16.76 -8.58 8.02
CA LEU A 193 16.59 -7.14 8.25
C LEU A 193 17.80 -6.39 7.67
N LEU A 194 17.55 -5.47 6.74
CA LEU A 194 18.58 -4.63 6.11
C LEU A 194 18.73 -3.30 6.85
N SER A 195 17.62 -2.65 7.18
CA SER A 195 17.61 -1.38 7.90
C SER A 195 16.30 -1.21 8.65
N SER A 196 16.37 -0.45 9.75
CA SER A 196 15.21 -0.03 10.54
C SER A 196 15.37 1.43 10.88
N THR A 197 14.34 2.23 10.66
CA THR A 197 14.28 3.64 11.02
C THR A 197 13.02 3.86 11.83
N SER A 198 13.20 4.29 13.07
CA SER A 198 12.10 4.62 13.98
C SER A 198 11.94 6.12 14.09
N SER A 199 10.70 6.57 14.12
CA SER A 199 10.30 7.91 14.53
C SER A 199 9.38 7.80 15.74
N LYS A 200 8.79 8.91 16.17
CA LYS A 200 7.86 8.95 17.33
C LYS A 200 6.63 8.06 17.11
N HIS A 201 6.04 8.08 15.92
CA HIS A 201 4.73 7.46 15.66
C HIS A 201 4.79 6.31 14.64
N GLN A 202 5.93 6.07 14.01
CA GLN A 202 6.06 5.03 13.00
C GLN A 202 7.45 4.41 12.97
N VAL A 203 7.50 3.16 12.52
CA VAL A 203 8.74 2.44 12.22
C VAL A 203 8.71 2.01 10.76
N THR A 204 9.79 2.26 10.03
CA THR A 204 10.01 1.75 8.68
C THR A 204 11.16 0.75 8.71
N MET A 205 10.90 -0.45 8.22
CA MET A 205 11.89 -1.52 8.09
C MET A 205 12.03 -1.93 6.63
N MET A 206 13.25 -2.26 6.23
CA MET A 206 13.55 -2.85 4.93
C MET A 206 14.05 -4.27 5.14
N PHE A 207 13.38 -5.23 4.53
CA PHE A 207 13.75 -6.64 4.55
C PHE A 207 14.25 -7.09 3.18
N GLN A 208 15.22 -8.01 3.20
CA GLN A 208 15.52 -8.86 2.06
C GLN A 208 14.79 -10.19 2.25
N LEU A 209 13.80 -10.44 1.42
CA LEU A 209 13.12 -11.73 1.30
C LEU A 209 13.83 -12.54 0.21
N LYS A 210 14.38 -13.70 0.56
CA LYS A 210 15.07 -14.61 -0.35
C LYS A 210 14.31 -15.93 -0.46
N GLN A 211 14.07 -16.40 -1.68
CA GLN A 211 13.60 -17.78 -1.92
C GLN A 211 14.81 -18.73 -1.91
N ASN A 212 14.75 -19.76 -1.07
CA ASN A 212 15.88 -20.63 -0.78
C ASN A 212 16.30 -21.47 -1.99
N MET A 213 15.33 -21.97 -2.76
CA MET A 213 15.58 -22.83 -3.93
C MET A 213 16.15 -22.07 -5.13
N SER A 214 15.56 -20.94 -5.50
CA SER A 214 15.99 -20.15 -6.68
C SER A 214 17.15 -19.21 -6.36
N GLY A 215 17.30 -18.82 -5.10
CA GLY A 215 18.21 -17.76 -4.69
C GLY A 215 17.71 -16.35 -5.02
N GLU A 216 16.53 -16.20 -5.64
CA GLU A 216 15.92 -14.91 -5.98
C GLU A 216 15.69 -14.09 -4.70
N ARG A 217 15.87 -12.77 -4.80
CA ARG A 217 15.75 -11.84 -3.68
C ARG A 217 14.84 -10.68 -4.04
N ARG A 218 14.02 -10.26 -3.09
CA ARG A 218 13.14 -9.10 -3.18
C ARG A 218 13.31 -8.22 -1.96
N THR A 219 13.32 -6.91 -2.19
CA THR A 219 13.28 -5.92 -1.11
C THR A 219 11.82 -5.69 -0.74
N ILE A 220 11.52 -5.87 0.55
CA ILE A 220 10.19 -5.67 1.14
C ILE A 220 10.27 -4.51 2.11
N TYR A 221 9.42 -3.51 1.92
CA TYR A 221 9.24 -2.40 2.84
C TYR A 221 8.11 -2.72 3.80
N HIS A 222 8.37 -2.54 5.08
CA HIS A 222 7.41 -2.77 6.15
C HIS A 222 7.29 -1.50 6.97
N LEU A 223 6.11 -0.89 6.95
CA LEU A 223 5.80 0.33 7.68
C LEU A 223 4.78 0.01 8.75
N ARG A 224 5.13 0.32 9.99
CA ARG A 224 4.31 0.10 11.17
C ARG A 224 3.91 1.42 11.79
N LEU A 225 2.61 1.67 11.91
CA LEU A 225 2.09 2.75 12.74
C LEU A 225 2.11 2.30 14.21
N MET A 226 2.68 3.12 15.07
CA MET A 226 2.76 2.89 16.51
C MET A 226 1.52 3.48 17.21
N ASP A 227 1.30 3.07 18.46
CA ASP A 227 0.31 3.69 19.36
C ASP A 227 -1.16 3.62 18.88
N TRP A 228 -1.49 2.74 17.93
CA TRP A 228 -2.88 2.44 17.57
C TRP A 228 -3.39 1.24 18.37
N GLU A 229 -4.19 1.51 19.40
CA GLU A 229 -4.85 0.47 20.19
C GLU A 229 -5.96 -0.23 19.39
N SER A 230 -6.03 -1.56 19.50
CA SER A 230 -6.98 -2.33 18.71
C SER A 230 -8.42 -2.06 19.14
N GLY A 231 -9.27 -1.73 18.17
CA GLY A 231 -10.66 -1.37 18.35
C GLY A 231 -10.91 0.11 18.61
N GLY A 232 -9.84 0.91 18.79
CA GLY A 232 -9.92 2.36 18.92
C GLY A 232 -9.57 3.08 17.62
N ILE A 233 -9.26 4.37 17.76
CA ILE A 233 -8.80 5.26 16.69
C ILE A 233 -7.31 5.57 16.86
N PRO A 234 -6.58 5.97 15.80
CA PRO A 234 -5.23 6.48 15.93
C PRO A 234 -5.17 7.67 16.91
N PRO A 235 -4.04 7.87 17.61
CA PRO A 235 -3.93 8.88 18.65
C PRO A 235 -3.93 10.33 18.12
N SER A 236 -3.70 10.52 16.82
CA SER A 236 -3.70 11.83 16.17
C SER A 236 -3.94 11.69 14.68
N GLU A 237 -4.80 12.55 14.11
CA GLU A 237 -4.98 12.66 12.66
C GLU A 237 -3.69 13.06 11.95
N GLU A 238 -2.86 13.90 12.58
CA GLU A 238 -1.60 14.35 12.00
C GLU A 238 -0.57 13.22 11.92
N SER A 239 -0.41 12.43 12.99
CA SER A 239 0.50 11.29 12.95
C SER A 239 0.04 10.22 11.95
N PHE A 240 -1.28 10.04 11.83
CA PHE A 240 -1.88 9.13 10.86
C PHE A 240 -1.63 9.59 9.42
N LEU A 241 -1.91 10.86 9.10
CA LEU A 241 -1.63 11.43 7.76
C LEU A 241 -0.14 11.38 7.42
N GLY A 242 0.73 11.72 8.37
CA GLY A 242 2.19 11.62 8.18
C GLY A 242 2.66 10.19 7.91
N PHE A 243 1.99 9.19 8.50
CA PHE A 243 2.24 7.78 8.19
C PHE A 243 1.76 7.41 6.79
N MET A 244 0.59 7.88 6.36
CA MET A 244 0.11 7.66 4.99
C MET A 244 1.06 8.28 3.95
N ASP A 245 1.60 9.47 4.22
CA ASP A 245 2.60 10.12 3.36
C ASP A 245 3.88 9.27 3.23
N ALA A 246 4.33 8.67 4.33
CA ALA A 246 5.49 7.77 4.33
C ALA A 246 5.21 6.52 3.47
N VAL A 247 4.01 5.91 3.61
CA VAL A 247 3.60 4.77 2.78
C VAL A 247 3.51 5.16 1.29
N ASN A 248 2.88 6.30 0.99
CA ASN A 248 2.73 6.82 -0.38
C ASN A 248 4.09 7.17 -1.00
N SER A 249 5.05 7.65 -0.22
CA SER A 249 6.43 7.89 -0.66
C SER A 249 7.11 6.59 -1.08
N VAL A 250 6.99 5.53 -0.27
CA VAL A 250 7.55 4.21 -0.60
C VAL A 250 6.84 3.59 -1.81
N ARG A 251 5.52 3.71 -1.92
CA ARG A 251 4.77 3.24 -3.08
C ARG A 251 5.26 3.87 -4.38
N ARG A 252 5.36 5.21 -4.42
CA ARG A 252 5.91 5.94 -5.58
C ARG A 252 7.33 5.53 -5.91
N HIS A 253 8.17 5.28 -4.89
CA HIS A 253 9.52 4.76 -5.11
C HIS A 253 9.50 3.39 -5.82
N LEU A 254 8.65 2.46 -5.35
CA LEU A 254 8.51 1.14 -5.96
C LEU A 254 8.00 1.19 -7.40
N GLU A 255 7.00 2.04 -7.67
CA GLU A 255 6.46 2.28 -9.02
C GLU A 255 7.55 2.81 -9.96
N ASN A 256 8.35 3.78 -9.50
CA ASN A 256 9.46 4.33 -10.26
C ASN A 256 10.55 3.29 -10.57
N GLU A 257 10.85 2.39 -9.64
CA GLU A 257 11.81 1.29 -9.86
C GLU A 257 11.29 0.27 -10.87
N GLN A 258 9.97 0.01 -10.90
CA GLN A 258 9.36 -0.86 -11.90
C GLN A 258 9.41 -0.24 -13.29
N LEU A 259 9.08 1.05 -13.42
CA LEU A 259 9.15 1.78 -14.69
C LEU A 259 10.56 1.78 -15.29
N LYS A 260 11.60 1.94 -14.46
CA LYS A 260 12.99 1.84 -14.91
C LYS A 260 13.28 0.46 -15.51
N LYS A 261 12.89 -0.63 -14.81
CA LYS A 261 13.11 -2.00 -15.31
C LYS A 261 12.43 -2.26 -16.64
N THR A 262 11.20 -1.79 -16.81
CA THR A 262 10.44 -1.92 -18.08
C THR A 262 11.10 -1.13 -19.22
N ASN A 263 11.54 0.10 -18.95
CA ASN A 263 12.18 0.95 -19.96
C ASN A 263 13.56 0.42 -20.40
N PHE A 264 14.37 -0.13 -19.48
CA PHE A 264 15.65 -0.77 -19.84
C PHE A 264 15.45 -2.10 -20.60
N GLY A 265 14.35 -2.82 -20.35
CA GLY A 265 13.98 -4.02 -21.11
C GLY A 265 13.63 -3.75 -22.57
N ALA A 266 13.05 -2.58 -22.87
CA ALA A 266 12.71 -2.17 -24.24
C ALA A 266 13.91 -1.66 -25.07
N VAL A 267 15.01 -1.25 -24.43
CA VAL A 267 16.20 -0.69 -25.10
C VAL A 267 17.30 -1.75 -25.35
N SER A 268 17.15 -2.97 -24.84
CA SER A 268 18.11 -4.06 -25.07
C SER A 268 18.01 -4.70 -26.48
N GLY A 269 17.03 -4.31 -27.29
CA GLY A 269 16.90 -4.70 -28.69
C GLY A 269 17.57 -3.73 -29.66
N SER A 270 18.83 -3.32 -29.43
CA SER A 270 19.81 -2.83 -30.44
C SER A 270 20.85 -1.94 -29.77
N ARG A 271 21.99 -2.51 -29.37
CA ARG A 271 23.26 -1.76 -29.32
C ARG A 271 24.43 -2.74 -29.43
N LYS A 272 25.00 -2.77 -30.63
CA LYS A 272 26.26 -3.44 -30.96
C LYS A 272 27.40 -2.85 -30.11
N ASN A 273 28.29 -3.76 -29.70
CA ASN A 273 29.66 -3.57 -29.20
C ASN A 273 30.30 -2.22 -29.48
N ARG A 274 30.86 -1.61 -28.43
CA ARG A 274 32.17 -0.94 -28.53
C ARG A 274 32.89 -0.95 -27.18
N ASN A 275 34.01 -1.66 -27.15
CA ASN A 275 35.04 -1.63 -26.11
C ASN A 275 35.62 -0.22 -25.98
N ASN A 276 36.03 0.23 -24.78
CA ASN A 276 37.45 0.38 -24.42
C ASN A 276 37.74 1.00 -23.03
N CYS A 277 38.74 0.40 -22.37
CA CYS A 277 39.81 0.88 -21.45
C CYS A 277 39.58 1.87 -20.27
N HIS A 278 39.72 1.31 -19.06
CA HIS A 278 40.63 1.65 -17.94
C HIS A 278 41.36 3.01 -17.90
N LEU A 279 41.33 3.69 -16.74
CA LEU A 279 42.48 4.38 -16.10
C LEU A 279 42.16 4.80 -14.65
N SER A 280 43.10 4.49 -13.75
CA SER A 280 43.18 4.86 -12.33
C SER A 280 44.13 6.05 -12.19
N LEU A 281 43.92 6.96 -11.22
CA LEU A 281 45.01 7.73 -10.59
C LEU A 281 44.58 8.44 -9.30
N THR A 282 45.55 8.50 -8.39
CA THR A 282 45.56 8.94 -6.99
C THR A 282 45.97 10.41 -6.81
N ASP A 283 45.64 10.93 -5.62
CA ASP A 283 46.28 12.00 -4.82
C ASP A 283 45.84 13.48 -4.87
N PRO A 284 45.95 14.20 -3.71
CA PRO A 284 45.15 15.37 -3.34
C PRO A 284 45.96 16.67 -3.16
N THR A 285 45.32 17.85 -3.13
CA THR A 285 45.80 19.03 -2.35
C THR A 285 44.82 20.21 -2.35
N ASN A 286 44.83 20.93 -1.21
CA ASN A 286 44.42 22.31 -0.90
C ASN A 286 42.92 22.67 -0.78
N LEU A 287 42.37 22.97 0.42
CA LEU A 287 42.56 24.15 1.31
C LEU A 287 42.29 25.51 0.63
N ASN A 288 41.13 26.12 0.90
CA ASN A 288 41.08 27.30 1.79
C ASN A 288 39.68 27.86 2.10
N ARG A 289 39.66 28.43 3.31
CA ARG A 289 38.65 29.04 4.19
C ARG A 289 38.20 30.44 3.77
N THR A 290 36.96 30.82 4.08
CA THR A 290 36.57 32.17 4.60
C THR A 290 35.23 32.10 5.38
N GLN A 291 35.12 32.95 6.41
CA GLN A 291 34.07 33.03 7.45
C GLN A 291 33.15 34.26 7.27
N SER A 292 32.08 34.32 8.11
CA SER A 292 31.31 35.49 8.60
C SER A 292 29.98 35.80 7.87
N THR A 293 28.83 36.13 8.48
CA THR A 293 28.28 36.22 9.86
C THR A 293 26.75 36.42 9.76
N ASP A 294 26.00 35.83 10.71
CA ASP A 294 24.67 36.15 11.31
C ASP A 294 23.51 36.81 10.54
N PHE A 295 22.34 36.13 10.52
CA PHE A 295 21.12 36.40 11.32
C PHE A 295 19.94 35.56 10.78
N GLY A 296 19.23 34.81 11.65
CA GLY A 296 18.19 33.86 11.24
C GLY A 296 16.75 34.36 11.40
N HIS A 297 15.81 33.75 10.67
CA HIS A 297 14.67 33.00 11.25
C HIS A 297 13.82 32.30 10.15
N TYR A 298 13.91 30.97 10.20
CA TYR A 298 12.95 29.90 9.87
C TYR A 298 12.15 29.91 8.56
N ASN A 299 12.62 29.11 7.58
CA ASN A 299 11.81 28.51 6.52
C ASN A 299 11.89 26.98 6.61
N TRP A 300 10.75 26.34 6.90
CA TRP A 300 10.61 24.88 6.95
C TRP A 300 10.33 24.35 5.55
N CYS A 301 11.37 23.87 4.87
CA CYS A 301 11.25 22.86 3.82
C CYS A 301 12.62 22.20 3.61
N LYS A 302 12.62 20.86 3.56
CA LYS A 302 13.76 19.94 3.32
C LYS A 302 14.69 19.66 4.52
N LYS A 303 14.35 18.61 5.27
CA LYS A 303 15.29 17.55 5.71
C LYS A 303 14.51 16.24 5.54
N GLY A 304 14.74 15.37 4.55
CA GLY A 304 16.02 14.97 3.98
C GLY A 304 16.66 13.92 4.88
N LEU A 305 16.20 12.67 4.79
CA LEU A 305 16.94 11.51 5.30
C LEU A 305 18.33 11.52 4.65
N HIS A 306 19.37 11.58 5.49
CA HIS A 306 20.76 11.51 5.09
C HIS A 306 21.04 10.12 4.48
N MET A 307 21.05 10.03 3.16
CA MET A 307 21.80 8.99 2.46
C MET A 307 23.14 9.58 2.06
N VAL A 308 24.20 9.04 2.66
CA VAL A 308 25.59 9.29 2.26
C VAL A 308 25.75 8.80 0.84
N ASN A 309 26.04 9.70 -0.09
CA ASN A 309 26.66 9.34 -1.37
C ASN A 309 27.66 10.43 -1.77
N TYR A 310 28.88 10.00 -2.08
CA TYR A 310 29.97 10.87 -2.51
C TYR A 310 29.60 11.58 -3.83
N ALA A 311 30.00 12.84 -3.92
CA ALA A 311 29.71 13.78 -5.00
C ALA A 311 30.44 13.47 -6.31
N LEU A 312 29.83 13.88 -7.44
CA LEU A 312 30.55 14.58 -8.50
C LEU A 312 29.68 15.75 -9.00
N HIS A 313 30.23 16.95 -8.87
CA HIS A 313 29.71 18.20 -9.39
C HIS A 313 29.90 18.28 -10.91
N TYR A 314 28.88 18.75 -11.62
CA TYR A 314 29.04 19.48 -12.88
C TYR A 314 27.90 20.51 -12.98
N SER A 315 28.28 21.80 -12.98
CA SER A 315 27.57 22.93 -13.60
C SER A 315 28.47 23.42 -14.74
N PRO A 316 28.05 24.26 -15.73
CA PRO A 316 26.85 25.10 -15.83
C PRO A 316 26.11 24.93 -17.18
N SER A 317 24.90 25.47 -17.40
CA SER A 317 24.67 26.85 -17.84
C SER A 317 23.18 27.01 -18.14
N GLY A 318 22.66 28.21 -17.87
CA GLY A 318 21.24 28.52 -17.97
C GLY A 318 20.74 28.62 -19.41
N HIS A 319 19.48 28.25 -19.59
CA HIS A 319 18.52 29.02 -20.36
C HIS A 319 17.13 28.66 -19.83
N SER A 320 16.38 29.70 -19.51
CA SER A 320 14.95 29.69 -19.25
C SER A 320 14.20 29.16 -20.46
N ASP A 321 13.29 28.20 -20.27
CA ASP A 321 12.05 28.16 -21.04
C ASP A 321 10.98 27.39 -20.24
N ALA A 322 9.92 28.11 -19.92
CA ALA A 322 8.70 27.60 -19.34
C ALA A 322 7.86 26.98 -20.45
N LEU A 323 7.61 25.67 -20.39
CA LEU A 323 6.57 25.03 -21.19
C LEU A 323 5.84 23.98 -20.35
N SER A 324 4.58 24.30 -20.08
CA SER A 324 3.51 23.40 -19.67
C SER A 324 3.47 22.17 -20.58
N SER A 325 3.76 20.98 -20.03
CA SER A 325 3.61 19.74 -20.81
C SER A 325 2.18 19.25 -20.74
N GLU A 326 1.38 19.63 -21.73
CA GLU A 326 0.14 18.94 -22.07
C GLU A 326 0.44 17.48 -22.41
N PHE A 327 -0.41 16.59 -21.90
CA PHE A 327 -0.34 15.14 -22.06
C PHE A 327 -0.64 14.77 -23.53
N SER A 328 0.39 14.63 -24.36
CA SER A 328 0.25 14.11 -25.73
C SER A 328 0.22 12.58 -25.71
N SER A 329 -0.97 12.03 -25.89
CA SER A 329 -1.20 10.59 -26.07
C SER A 329 -0.73 10.17 -27.47
N THR A 330 0.48 9.62 -27.56
CA THR A 330 0.92 8.91 -28.78
C THR A 330 0.25 7.53 -28.81
N ARG A 331 -0.88 7.45 -29.54
CA ARG A 331 -1.48 6.16 -29.95
C ARG A 331 -0.48 5.38 -30.79
N ARG A 332 0.06 4.29 -30.24
CA ARG A 332 0.61 3.17 -31.01
C ARG A 332 -0.25 1.95 -30.73
N ASN A 333 -0.78 1.36 -31.80
CA ASN A 333 -1.45 0.07 -31.79
C ASN A 333 -0.48 -1.01 -31.30
N GLY A 334 -0.58 -1.32 -30.02
CA GLY A 334 0.00 -2.48 -29.36
C GLY A 334 -0.85 -2.71 -28.12
N ALA A 335 -1.39 -3.90 -27.94
CA ALA A 335 -2.20 -4.25 -26.77
C ALA A 335 -1.46 -3.81 -25.50
N MET A 336 -2.00 -2.83 -24.78
CA MET A 336 -1.50 -2.47 -23.46
C MET A 336 -1.65 -3.71 -22.59
N VAL A 337 -0.54 -4.38 -22.33
CA VAL A 337 -0.45 -5.25 -21.17
C VAL A 337 -0.51 -4.28 -20.00
N ASP A 338 -1.68 -4.15 -19.38
CA ASP A 338 -1.82 -3.45 -18.10
C ASP A 338 -0.79 -4.07 -17.15
N VAL A 339 0.28 -3.33 -16.87
CA VAL A 339 1.25 -3.72 -15.86
C VAL A 339 0.53 -3.55 -14.52
N ILE A 340 -0.14 -4.61 -14.09
CA ILE A 340 -0.82 -4.65 -12.80
C ILE A 340 0.27 -4.49 -11.73
N ALA A 341 0.23 -3.35 -11.02
CA ALA A 341 1.15 -3.09 -9.92
C ALA A 341 0.95 -4.16 -8.83
N PRO A 342 2.02 -4.67 -8.20
CA PRO A 342 1.89 -5.64 -7.12
C PRO A 342 1.06 -5.08 -5.96
N PRO A 343 0.24 -5.91 -5.30
CA PRO A 343 -0.68 -5.41 -4.29
C PRO A 343 0.06 -4.94 -3.03
N THR A 344 -0.45 -3.88 -2.41
CA THR A 344 -0.02 -3.46 -1.06
C THR A 344 -0.69 -4.35 -0.03
N VAL A 345 0.09 -4.97 0.88
CA VAL A 345 -0.47 -5.75 1.98
C VAL A 345 -0.75 -4.83 3.16
N ILE A 346 -1.98 -4.83 3.66
CA ILE A 346 -2.37 -4.08 4.85
C ILE A 346 -2.89 -5.08 5.88
N HIS A 347 -2.40 -4.98 7.11
CA HIS A 347 -2.89 -5.81 8.20
C HIS A 347 -2.97 -5.04 9.51
N CYS A 348 -3.93 -5.44 10.33
CA CYS A 348 -4.06 -5.09 11.73
C CYS A 348 -4.18 -6.38 12.54
N LEU A 349 -4.88 -6.37 13.68
CA LEU A 349 -5.13 -7.59 14.45
C LEU A 349 -5.96 -8.60 13.64
N THR A 350 -7.17 -8.22 13.20
CA THR A 350 -8.11 -9.09 12.47
C THR A 350 -8.01 -8.95 10.95
N GLY A 351 -7.28 -7.93 10.48
CA GLY A 351 -7.22 -7.55 9.08
C GLY A 351 -8.49 -6.90 8.57
N ALA A 352 -9.40 -6.48 9.45
CA ALA A 352 -10.66 -5.89 9.05
C ALA A 352 -10.85 -4.48 9.61
N HIS A 353 -10.81 -4.30 10.92
CA HIS A 353 -11.17 -3.06 11.59
C HIS A 353 -10.29 -1.86 11.19
N GLU A 354 -9.08 -1.76 11.75
CA GLU A 354 -8.13 -0.66 11.51
C GLU A 354 -7.62 -0.68 10.06
N SER A 355 -7.46 -1.88 9.47
CA SER A 355 -7.16 -2.02 8.04
C SER A 355 -8.24 -1.38 7.15
N GLY A 356 -9.50 -1.48 7.52
CA GLY A 356 -10.61 -0.83 6.83
C GLY A 356 -10.58 0.69 6.96
N VAL A 357 -10.24 1.21 8.15
CA VAL A 357 -10.04 2.67 8.35
C VAL A 357 -8.93 3.20 7.46
N TYR A 358 -7.78 2.53 7.47
CA TYR A 358 -6.63 2.93 6.64
C TYR A 358 -6.97 2.91 5.15
N LEU A 359 -7.50 1.81 4.65
CA LEU A 359 -7.85 1.67 3.24
C LEU A 359 -8.92 2.70 2.83
N LEU A 360 -9.92 2.95 3.68
CA LEU A 360 -10.98 3.90 3.37
C LEU A 360 -10.43 5.33 3.25
N VAL A 361 -9.59 5.77 4.19
CA VAL A 361 -8.93 7.09 4.07
C VAL A 361 -8.04 7.16 2.83
N GLU A 362 -7.27 6.10 2.55
CA GLU A 362 -6.35 6.06 1.41
C GLU A 362 -7.09 6.28 0.09
N LEU A 363 -8.23 5.59 -0.07
CA LEU A 363 -9.06 5.72 -1.26
C LEU A 363 -9.71 7.09 -1.35
N MET A 364 -10.16 7.67 -0.23
CA MET A 364 -10.76 8.99 -0.25
C MET A 364 -9.75 10.08 -0.60
N ILE A 365 -8.51 10.00 -0.09
CA ILE A 365 -7.41 10.89 -0.49
C ILE A 365 -7.11 10.71 -1.98
N HIS A 366 -6.97 9.46 -2.45
CA HIS A 366 -6.71 9.18 -3.85
C HIS A 366 -7.82 9.74 -4.76
N CYS A 367 -9.09 9.54 -4.40
CA CYS A 367 -10.22 10.08 -5.14
C CYS A 367 -10.17 11.62 -5.16
N ASN A 368 -9.86 12.26 -4.03
CA ASN A 368 -9.73 13.72 -3.97
C ASN A 368 -8.61 14.25 -4.87
N GLU A 369 -7.42 13.66 -4.81
CA GLU A 369 -6.26 14.04 -5.65
C GLU A 369 -6.56 13.91 -7.16
N HIS A 370 -7.48 13.01 -7.52
CA HIS A 370 -7.93 12.80 -8.90
C HIS A 370 -9.26 13.52 -9.24
N ASN A 371 -9.73 14.44 -8.40
CA ASN A 371 -10.99 15.19 -8.57
C ASN A 371 -12.23 14.28 -8.73
N MET A 372 -12.18 13.09 -8.12
CA MET A 372 -13.25 12.12 -8.08
C MET A 372 -14.05 12.29 -6.79
N CYS A 373 -15.33 12.54 -6.92
CA CYS A 373 -16.22 12.63 -5.76
C CYS A 373 -16.80 11.25 -5.45
N VAL A 374 -16.49 10.73 -4.26
CA VAL A 374 -16.97 9.43 -3.80
C VAL A 374 -17.63 9.58 -2.44
N ASP A 375 -18.67 8.76 -2.21
CA ASP A 375 -19.34 8.67 -0.91
C ASP A 375 -18.65 7.65 -0.01
N ILE A 376 -18.31 8.07 1.22
CA ILE A 376 -17.56 7.25 2.19
C ILE A 376 -18.36 5.99 2.57
N GLY A 377 -19.67 6.13 2.78
CA GLY A 377 -20.55 5.02 3.16
C GLY A 377 -20.71 4.00 2.05
N LYS A 378 -20.92 4.45 0.81
CA LYS A 378 -20.94 3.57 -0.37
C LYS A 378 -19.61 2.86 -0.58
N THR A 379 -18.49 3.56 -0.39
CA THR A 379 -17.16 2.95 -0.49
C THR A 379 -16.97 1.87 0.56
N LEU A 380 -17.34 2.14 1.82
CA LEU A 380 -17.28 1.13 2.87
C LEU A 380 -18.19 -0.07 2.57
N ALA A 381 -19.41 0.16 2.11
CA ALA A 381 -20.34 -0.91 1.72
C ALA A 381 -19.75 -1.80 0.62
N MET A 382 -19.10 -1.20 -0.40
CA MET A 382 -18.40 -1.89 -1.47
C MET A 382 -17.20 -2.69 -0.94
N LEU A 383 -16.35 -2.09 -0.11
CA LEU A 383 -15.21 -2.79 0.48
C LEU A 383 -15.67 -3.97 1.36
N ARG A 384 -16.80 -3.82 2.07
CA ARG A 384 -17.41 -4.91 2.87
C ARG A 384 -17.97 -6.07 2.02
N GLN A 385 -18.22 -5.85 0.72
CA GLN A 385 -18.50 -6.94 -0.21
C GLN A 385 -17.27 -7.80 -0.48
N GLN A 386 -16.06 -7.25 -0.35
CA GLN A 386 -14.81 -7.95 -0.64
C GLN A 386 -14.15 -8.53 0.60
N ARG A 387 -14.30 -7.88 1.76
CA ARG A 387 -13.90 -8.43 3.07
C ARG A 387 -14.86 -7.96 4.16
N MET A 388 -15.36 -8.90 4.97
CA MET A 388 -16.31 -8.59 6.04
C MET A 388 -15.72 -7.70 7.14
N CYS A 389 -16.62 -6.99 7.84
CA CYS A 389 -16.37 -6.27 9.09
C CYS A 389 -15.28 -5.18 9.01
N LEU A 390 -15.03 -4.62 7.81
CA LEU A 390 -14.14 -3.45 7.69
C LEU A 390 -14.71 -2.27 8.48
N VAL A 391 -13.86 -1.57 9.23
CA VAL A 391 -14.27 -0.52 10.19
C VAL A 391 -15.19 -1.08 11.29
N LYS A 392 -14.70 -1.13 12.53
CA LYS A 392 -15.36 -1.84 13.65
C LYS A 392 -16.62 -1.14 14.16
N ASN A 393 -16.51 0.16 14.39
CA ASN A 393 -17.49 0.95 15.12
C ASN A 393 -17.63 2.35 14.50
N VAL A 394 -18.64 3.08 14.96
CA VAL A 394 -18.91 4.43 14.48
C VAL A 394 -17.80 5.43 14.85
N GLU A 395 -17.07 5.21 15.94
CA GLU A 395 -15.92 6.06 16.31
C GLU A 395 -14.81 5.99 15.24
N GLN A 396 -14.46 4.79 14.79
CA GLN A 396 -13.55 4.58 13.66
C GLN A 396 -14.10 5.18 12.37
N TYR A 397 -15.41 5.11 12.16
CA TYR A 397 -16.05 5.70 10.99
C TYR A 397 -15.99 7.24 11.00
N ARG A 398 -16.31 7.87 12.14
CA ARG A 398 -16.15 9.31 12.37
C ARG A 398 -14.71 9.77 12.21
N PHE A 399 -13.75 8.96 12.66
CA PHE A 399 -12.33 9.26 12.50
C PHE A 399 -11.92 9.38 11.02
N VAL A 400 -12.47 8.55 10.13
CA VAL A 400 -12.25 8.69 8.67
C VAL A 400 -12.68 10.07 8.19
N TYR A 401 -13.86 10.54 8.61
CA TYR A 401 -14.35 11.90 8.30
C TYR A 401 -13.41 12.98 8.88
N SER A 402 -13.01 12.86 10.16
CA SER A 402 -12.10 13.80 10.84
C SER A 402 -10.76 13.94 10.10
N VAL A 403 -10.14 12.81 9.75
CA VAL A 403 -8.86 12.78 9.02
C VAL A 403 -8.97 13.44 7.65
N LEU A 404 -10.04 13.16 6.91
CA LEU A 404 -10.23 13.75 5.59
C LEU A 404 -10.48 15.26 5.65
N ILE A 405 -11.24 15.72 6.64
CA ILE A 405 -11.40 17.15 6.93
C ILE A 405 -10.04 17.80 7.22
N ASN A 406 -9.23 17.18 8.08
CA ASN A 406 -7.89 17.66 8.41
C ASN A 406 -6.97 17.72 7.17
N TYR A 407 -6.98 16.68 6.35
CA TYR A 407 -6.24 16.62 5.08
C TYR A 407 -6.64 17.77 4.15
N LEU A 408 -7.94 17.97 3.91
CA LEU A 408 -8.46 19.04 3.02
C LEU A 408 -8.21 20.44 3.58
N GLN A 409 -8.21 20.61 4.90
CA GLN A 409 -7.86 21.89 5.51
C GLN A 409 -6.37 22.21 5.34
N LYS A 410 -5.50 21.20 5.44
CA LYS A 410 -4.05 21.36 5.24
C LYS A 410 -3.68 21.58 3.77
N SER A 411 -4.36 20.94 2.83
CA SER A 411 -4.11 21.13 1.40
C SER A 411 -4.43 22.55 0.90
N ARG A 412 -5.25 23.31 1.64
CA ARG A 412 -5.54 24.73 1.36
C ARG A 412 -4.47 25.72 1.83
N LEU A 413 -3.57 25.31 2.73
CA LEU A 413 -2.54 26.18 3.31
C LEU A 413 -1.24 26.20 2.47
N ILE A 414 -1.22 25.46 1.36
CA ILE A 414 -0.14 25.39 0.37
C ILE A 414 -0.66 26.03 -0.92
#